data_AF-A0A8C0WQM7-F1
#
_entry.id   AF-A0A8C0WQM7-F1
#
_cell.length_a   1.000
_cell.length_b   1.000
_cell.length_c   1.000
_cell.angle_alpha   90.00
_cell.angle_beta   90.00
_cell.angle_gamma   90.00
#
_symmetry.space_group_name_H-M   'P 1'
#
loop_
_entity.id
_entity.type
_entity.pdbx_description
1 polymer ?
#
loop_
_entity_poly.entity_id
_entity_poly.type
_entity_poly.pdbx_seq_one_letter_code
_entity_poly.pdbx_strand_id
1 'polypeptide(L)'
;VNGLTLGGHKCSVIQDSLLQDGEFTMDLCTKRTGRAPIFNVSVTTSAKTLVLLMDKEGIHGSLINKECLMNGPSLPAMCLV
;
A
#
# COMPACT_ATOMS: atom_id res chain seq x y z
N VAL A 1 13.09 13.77 9.82
CA VAL A 1 11.94 13.52 8.94
C VAL A 1 11.36 12.16 9.28
N ASN A 2 10.08 12.13 9.68
CA ASN A 2 9.45 11.00 10.35
C ASN A 2 8.93 9.99 9.33
N GLY A 3 9.18 8.69 9.55
CA GLY A 3 8.62 7.63 8.71
C GLY A 3 7.12 7.47 8.89
N LEU A 4 6.45 6.89 7.90
CA LEU A 4 5.03 6.54 7.97
C LEU A 4 4.83 5.29 8.84
N THR A 5 3.70 5.21 9.55
CA THR A 5 3.29 3.99 10.26
C THR A 5 1.90 3.56 9.84
N LEU A 6 1.70 2.28 9.53
CA LEU A 6 0.40 1.68 9.23
C LEU A 6 0.12 0.57 10.24
N GLY A 7 -1.00 0.67 10.97
CA GLY A 7 -1.36 -0.32 12.01
C GLY A 7 -0.27 -0.53 13.08
N GLY A 8 0.56 0.47 13.35
CA GLY A 8 1.72 0.37 14.27
C GLY A 8 3.02 -0.15 13.63
N HIS A 9 2.98 -0.61 12.37
CA HIS A 9 4.18 -1.01 11.62
C HIS A 9 4.82 0.21 10.96
N LYS A 10 6.11 0.42 11.20
CA LYS A 10 6.88 1.45 10.48
C LYS A 10 6.99 1.06 9.01
N CYS A 11 6.90 2.03 8.11
CA CYS A 11 7.03 1.84 6.67
C CYS A 11 8.04 2.84 6.08
N SER A 12 8.65 2.44 4.97
CA SER A 12 9.32 3.32 4.02
C SER A 12 8.36 3.57 2.85
N VAL A 13 8.35 4.79 2.35
CA VAL A 13 7.72 5.10 1.06
C VAL A 13 8.68 4.65 -0.05
N ILE A 14 8.18 3.87 -1.01
CA ILE A 14 8.91 3.49 -2.24
C ILE A 14 8.57 4.49 -3.34
N GLN A 15 7.27 4.71 -3.57
CA GLN A 15 6.75 5.63 -4.58
C GLN A 15 5.52 6.33 -4.02
N ASP A 16 5.38 7.63 -4.30
CA ASP A 16 4.21 8.43 -3.89
C ASP A 16 3.67 9.20 -5.11
N SER A 17 2.55 8.71 -5.61
CA SER A 17 1.73 9.31 -6.66
C SER A 17 0.26 9.38 -6.22
N LEU A 18 0.00 9.40 -4.90
CA LEU A 18 -1.36 9.25 -4.35
C LEU A 18 -2.30 10.39 -4.76
N LEU A 19 -1.74 11.59 -4.90
CA LEU A 19 -2.45 12.80 -5.30
C LEU A 19 -2.16 13.20 -6.76
N GLN A 20 -1.42 12.37 -7.49
CA GLN A 20 -1.13 12.60 -8.90
C GLN A 20 -2.30 12.09 -9.74
N ASP A 21 -2.83 12.97 -10.59
CA ASP A 21 -3.94 12.65 -11.48
C ASP A 21 -3.59 11.46 -12.40
N GLY A 22 -4.48 10.47 -12.45
CA GLY A 22 -4.31 9.25 -13.24
C GLY A 22 -3.54 8.10 -12.57
N GLU A 23 -2.76 8.36 -11.52
CA GLU A 23 -1.96 7.32 -10.84
C GLU A 23 -2.57 6.91 -9.50
N PHE A 24 -3.00 7.88 -8.67
CA PHE A 24 -3.71 7.70 -7.39
C PHE A 24 -3.16 6.62 -6.44
N THR A 25 -1.86 6.31 -6.53
CA THR A 25 -1.22 5.18 -5.84
C THR A 25 -0.01 5.61 -5.03
N MET A 26 0.25 4.92 -3.93
CA MET A 26 1.46 5.05 -3.13
C MET A 26 1.90 3.66 -2.69
N ASP A 27 3.15 3.31 -2.99
CA ASP A 27 3.74 2.04 -2.63
C ASP A 27 4.68 2.20 -1.44
N LEU A 28 4.55 1.29 -0.48
CA LEU A 28 5.27 1.28 0.78
C LEU A 28 5.93 -0.07 1.02
N CYS A 29 6.99 -0.06 1.83
CA CYS A 29 7.62 -1.27 2.34
C CYS A 29 7.67 -1.21 3.87
N THR A 30 7.19 -2.24 4.55
CA THR A 30 7.28 -2.32 6.00
C THR A 30 8.74 -2.41 6.46
N LYS A 31 9.06 -1.73 7.56
CA LYS A 31 10.35 -1.79 8.23
C LYS A 31 10.25 -2.80 9.36
N ARG A 32 11.16 -3.76 9.37
CA ARG A 32 11.31 -4.72 10.46
C ARG A 32 12.41 -4.35 11.43
N THR A 33 12.32 -4.89 12.64
CA THR A 33 13.45 -5.05 13.54
C THR A 33 13.79 -6.54 13.60
N GLY A 34 15.07 -6.91 13.43
CA GLY A 34 15.49 -8.32 13.46
C GLY A 34 15.15 -9.09 12.18
N ARG A 35 14.54 -10.28 12.33
CA ARG A 35 14.29 -11.26 11.24
C ARG A 35 12.80 -11.44 10.85
N ALA A 36 11.90 -10.56 11.28
CA ALA A 36 10.47 -10.64 10.89
C ALA A 36 10.27 -10.50 9.37
N PRO A 37 9.23 -11.04 8.73
CA PRO A 37 9.00 -10.82 7.31
C PRO A 37 8.85 -9.33 6.93
N ILE A 38 9.22 -9.00 5.69
CA ILE A 38 9.03 -7.66 5.11
C ILE A 38 7.92 -7.78 4.07
N PHE A 39 6.94 -6.89 4.19
CA PHE A 39 5.77 -6.80 3.33
C PHE A 39 5.78 -5.49 2.54
N ASN A 40 5.31 -5.55 1.29
CA ASN A 40 4.97 -4.37 0.51
C ASN A 40 3.49 -4.04 0.70
N VAL A 41 3.18 -2.75 0.69
CA VAL A 41 1.83 -2.24 0.82
C VAL A 41 1.57 -1.26 -0.30
N SER A 42 0.57 -1.52 -1.13
CA SER A 42 0.07 -0.53 -2.09
C SER A 42 -1.14 0.17 -1.48
N VAL A 43 -1.15 1.50 -1.58
CA VAL A 43 -2.25 2.36 -1.13
C VAL A 43 -2.81 3.04 -2.36
N THR A 44 -4.12 2.92 -2.60
CA THR A 44 -4.80 3.64 -3.67
C THR A 44 -5.90 4.51 -3.08
N THR A 45 -6.08 5.71 -3.62
CA THR A 45 -7.21 6.56 -3.24
C THR A 45 -8.32 6.49 -4.29
N SER A 46 -9.55 6.49 -3.81
CA SER A 46 -10.74 6.80 -4.59
C SER A 46 -11.33 8.13 -4.10
N ALA A 47 -12.46 8.57 -4.64
CA ALA A 47 -13.08 9.84 -4.31
C ALA A 47 -13.44 10.01 -2.82
N LYS A 48 -13.64 8.91 -2.09
CA LYS A 48 -14.08 8.91 -0.68
C LYS A 48 -13.34 7.94 0.23
N THR A 49 -12.45 7.11 -0.31
CA THR A 49 -11.86 5.98 0.42
C THR A 49 -10.39 5.80 0.07
N LEU A 50 -9.62 5.33 1.04
CA LEU A 50 -8.28 4.78 0.83
C LEU A 50 -8.38 3.25 0.87
N VAL A 51 -7.83 2.60 -0.15
CA VAL A 51 -7.68 1.15 -0.24
C VAL A 51 -6.24 0.82 0.09
N LEU A 52 -6.02 -0.11 1.01
CA LEU A 52 -4.69 -0.60 1.38
C LEU A 52 -4.64 -2.09 1.10
N LEU A 53 -3.62 -2.51 0.35
CA LEU A 53 -3.38 -3.91 0.03
C LEU A 53 -1.97 -4.28 0.47
N MET A 54 -1.86 -5.20 1.42
CA MET A 54 -0.59 -5.74 1.91
C MET A 54 -0.35 -7.12 1.29
N ASP A 55 0.86 -7.37 0.81
CA ASP A 55 1.20 -8.70 0.31
C ASP A 55 1.35 -9.76 1.41
N LYS A 56 1.36 -11.01 0.96
CA LYS A 56 1.92 -12.11 1.74
C LYS A 56 3.45 -12.11 1.61
N GLU A 57 4.10 -12.75 2.58
CA GLU A 57 5.55 -12.92 2.59
C GLU A 57 6.05 -13.53 1.28
N GLY A 58 7.05 -12.89 0.67
CA GLY A 58 7.72 -13.38 -0.55
C GLY A 58 7.06 -13.02 -1.87
N ILE A 59 5.95 -12.29 -1.87
CA ILE A 59 5.31 -11.78 -3.09
C ILE A 59 6.03 -10.51 -3.57
N HIS A 60 6.14 -10.36 -4.89
CA HIS A 60 6.77 -9.20 -5.50
C HIS A 60 5.76 -8.05 -5.64
N GLY A 61 6.13 -6.85 -5.17
CA GLY A 61 5.22 -5.70 -5.04
C GLY A 61 4.53 -5.24 -6.34
N SER A 62 5.09 -5.53 -7.51
CA SER A 62 4.49 -5.15 -8.80
C SER A 62 3.17 -5.86 -9.10
N LEU A 63 2.87 -6.97 -8.43
CA LEU A 63 1.58 -7.66 -8.56
C LEU A 63 0.47 -6.93 -7.78
N ILE A 64 0.81 -6.29 -6.67
CA ILE A 64 -0.12 -5.66 -5.73
C ILE A 64 -0.67 -4.35 -6.31
N ASN A 65 0.21 -3.52 -6.87
CA ASN A 65 -0.17 -2.24 -7.46
C ASN A 65 -1.20 -2.46 -8.60
N LYS A 66 -0.96 -3.46 -9.47
CA LYS A 66 -1.90 -3.84 -10.55
C LYS A 66 -3.27 -4.27 -10.02
N GLU A 67 -3.31 -5.11 -8.99
CA GLU A 67 -4.56 -5.56 -8.37
C GLU A 67 -5.31 -4.43 -7.67
N CYS A 68 -4.59 -3.53 -7.00
CA CYS A 68 -5.15 -2.39 -6.28
C CYS A 68 -5.71 -1.32 -7.22
N LEU A 69 -5.01 -1.04 -8.34
CA LEU A 69 -5.47 -0.11 -9.37
C LEU A 69 -6.67 -0.65 -10.16
N MET A 70 -6.66 -1.94 -10.53
CA MET A 70 -7.73 -2.56 -11.31
C MET A 70 -9.06 -2.64 -10.54
N ASN A 71 -9.00 -2.87 -9.23
CA ASN A 71 -10.19 -3.11 -8.40
C ASN A 71 -10.55 -1.95 -7.45
N GLY A 72 -9.70 -0.93 -7.33
CA GLY A 72 -9.80 0.15 -6.36
C GLY A 72 -10.98 1.14 -6.52
N PRO A 73 -11.42 1.53 -7.74
CA PRO A 73 -12.49 2.52 -7.87
C PRO A 73 -13.92 1.93 -7.88
N SER A 74 -14.10 0.61 -8.06
CA SER A 74 -15.42 -0.02 -8.29
C SER A 74 -15.88 -1.01 -7.21
N LEU A 75 -15.05 -1.37 -6.24
CA LEU A 75 -15.46 -2.27 -5.15
C LEU A 75 -15.98 -1.53 -3.91
N PRO A 76 -17.03 -2.03 -3.24
CA PRO A 76 -17.38 -1.59 -1.90
C PRO A 76 -16.26 -2.04 -0.95
N ALA A 77 -15.37 -1.10 -0.61
CA ALA A 77 -14.45 -1.10 0.52
C ALA A 77 -14.09 -2.48 1.10
N MET A 78 -13.12 -3.18 0.51
CA MET A 78 -12.35 -4.15 1.28
C MET A 78 -11.30 -3.38 2.07
N CYS A 79 -11.69 -2.97 3.26
CA CYS A 79 -10.77 -2.48 4.29
C CYS A 79 -10.08 -3.72 4.88
N LEU A 80 -8.78 -3.89 4.61
CA LEU A 80 -7.94 -4.77 5.40
C LEU A 80 -7.09 -3.90 6.33
N VAL A 81 -7.66 -3.57 7.48
CA VAL A 81 -6.89 -3.26 8.70
C VAL A 81 -7.46 -4.12 9.82
#